data_AF-A0A813P0H3-F1
#
_entry.id   AF-A0A813P0H3-F1
#
_cell.length_a   1.000
_cell.length_b   1.000
_cell.length_c   1.000
_cell.angle_alpha   90.00
_cell.angle_beta   90.00
_cell.angle_gamma   90.00
#
_symmetry.space_group_name_H-M   'P 1'
#
loop_
_entity.id
_entity.type
_entity.pdbx_description
1 polymer ?
#
loop_
_entity_poly.entity_id
_entity_poly.type
_entity_poly.pdbx_seq_one_letter_code
_entity_poly.pdbx_strand_id
1 'polypeptide(L)'
;MATTTSDQADDPHLIGPFAIVPKQDCTHLADHVYTLPGSARRVDGHQPPCTDCDAIRENWVCLEPNCSQVGCSRYQQKHMLAHHQNTGHNICLSLSDHSVYCYGCESYIDSPKLVELNRQLVEASN
;
A
#
# COMPACT_ATOMS: atom_id res chain seq x y z
N MET A 1 -24.24 -47.44 15.06
CA MET A 1 -22.78 -47.34 14.94
C MET A 1 -22.44 -45.85 14.88
N ALA A 2 -21.42 -45.38 15.60
CA ALA A 2 -20.78 -44.08 15.33
C ALA A 2 -19.86 -44.22 14.09
N THR A 3 -19.23 -43.22 13.48
CA THR A 3 -18.99 -41.78 13.77
C THR A 3 -19.42 -40.95 12.52
N THR A 4 -19.16 -39.65 12.28
CA THR A 4 -18.32 -38.60 12.93
C THR A 4 -18.98 -37.22 12.72
N THR A 5 -18.64 -36.23 13.56
CA THR A 5 -19.00 -34.81 13.40
C THR A 5 -17.90 -33.99 12.70
N SER A 6 -18.28 -33.04 11.86
CA SER A 6 -17.59 -31.77 11.57
C SER A 6 -18.66 -30.87 10.95
N ASP A 7 -19.29 -29.94 11.66
CA ASP A 7 -18.69 -28.81 12.37
C ASP A 7 -17.90 -27.90 11.42
N GLN A 8 -18.58 -27.46 10.35
CA GLN A 8 -18.18 -26.27 9.61
C GLN A 8 -18.66 -25.06 10.42
N ALA A 9 -17.81 -24.59 11.32
CA ALA A 9 -18.03 -23.33 12.00
C ALA A 9 -18.17 -22.20 10.97
N ASP A 10 -19.17 -21.33 11.18
CA ASP A 10 -19.28 -20.06 10.45
C ASP A 10 -17.97 -19.28 10.54
N ASP A 11 -17.39 -18.86 9.41
CA ASP A 11 -16.28 -17.91 9.42
C ASP A 11 -16.84 -16.52 9.78
N PRO A 12 -16.50 -15.95 10.95
CA PRO A 12 -17.10 -14.71 11.42
C PRO A 12 -16.68 -13.46 10.61
N HIS A 13 -15.78 -13.58 9.63
CA HIS A 13 -15.25 -12.44 8.86
C HIS A 13 -16.09 -12.06 7.63
N LEU A 14 -17.15 -12.79 7.29
CA LEU A 14 -17.88 -12.66 6.01
C LEU A 14 -19.32 -12.13 6.13
N ILE A 15 -19.64 -11.36 7.18
CA ILE A 15 -20.97 -10.75 7.40
C ILE A 15 -20.91 -9.21 7.33
N GLY A 16 -20.84 -8.67 6.11
CA GLY A 16 -20.95 -7.23 5.84
C GLY A 16 -20.89 -6.90 4.34
N PRO A 17 -21.58 -5.85 3.84
CA PRO A 17 -21.66 -5.57 2.40
C PRO A 17 -20.38 -4.91 1.86
N PHE A 18 -19.72 -5.57 0.91
CA PHE A 18 -18.69 -5.01 -0.01
C PHE A 18 -17.50 -4.26 0.62
N ALA A 19 -17.23 -4.44 1.91
CA ALA A 19 -16.11 -3.76 2.58
C ALA A 19 -14.76 -4.30 2.08
N ILE A 20 -13.85 -3.40 1.70
CA ILE A 20 -12.46 -3.76 1.40
C ILE A 20 -11.74 -3.95 2.73
N VAL A 21 -11.36 -5.19 3.03
CA VAL A 21 -10.57 -5.55 4.22
C VAL A 21 -9.09 -5.67 3.81
N PRO A 22 -8.18 -4.82 4.34
CA PRO A 22 -6.76 -4.94 4.04
C PRO A 22 -6.17 -6.27 4.52
N LYS A 23 -5.22 -6.83 3.76
CA LYS A 23 -4.48 -8.02 4.17
C LYS A 23 -3.43 -7.68 5.22
N GLN A 24 -3.35 -8.52 6.26
CA GLN A 24 -2.34 -8.45 7.32
C GLN A 24 -1.05 -9.20 6.95
N ASP A 25 -1.18 -10.17 6.05
CA ASP A 25 -0.13 -11.02 5.51
C ASP A 25 0.18 -10.65 4.05
N CYS A 26 1.47 -10.43 3.74
CA CYS A 26 1.93 -10.19 2.38
C CYS A 26 3.37 -10.69 2.22
N THR A 27 3.60 -11.63 1.30
CA THR A 27 4.93 -12.16 0.97
C THR A 27 5.81 -11.14 0.26
N HIS A 28 5.20 -10.16 -0.42
CA HIS A 28 5.90 -9.05 -1.07
C HIS A 28 6.28 -7.92 -0.09
N LEU A 29 5.71 -7.91 1.12
CA LEU A 29 6.10 -6.98 2.16
C LEU A 29 7.33 -7.53 2.89
N ALA A 30 8.51 -7.25 2.30
CA ALA A 30 9.81 -7.69 2.80
C ALA A 30 10.05 -7.34 4.28
N ASP A 31 10.89 -8.15 4.95
CA ASP A 31 11.14 -8.09 6.41
C ASP A 31 12.06 -6.94 6.87
N HIS A 32 12.14 -5.85 6.10
CA HIS A 32 12.91 -4.67 6.48
C HIS A 32 12.02 -3.60 7.13
N VAL A 33 12.65 -2.66 7.84
CA VAL A 33 11.94 -1.49 8.39
C VAL A 33 11.66 -0.51 7.25
N TYR A 34 10.38 -0.32 6.93
CA TYR A 34 9.95 0.71 5.98
C TYR A 34 10.16 2.09 6.60
N THR A 35 11.05 2.88 6.01
CA THR A 35 11.18 4.31 6.29
C THR A 35 10.39 5.10 5.26
N LEU A 36 9.86 6.25 5.67
CA LEU A 36 9.18 7.18 4.79
C LEU A 36 10.18 7.69 3.72
N PRO A 37 9.97 7.42 2.42
CA PRO A 37 10.89 7.91 1.40
C PRO A 37 10.98 9.42 1.43
N GLY A 38 12.16 9.98 1.14
CA GLY A 38 12.31 11.45 1.01
C GLY A 38 11.36 12.04 -0.05
N SER A 39 11.07 11.27 -1.10
CA SER A 39 10.10 11.56 -2.15
C SER A 39 8.62 11.35 -1.74
N ALA A 40 8.35 11.04 -0.48
CA ALA A 40 6.99 11.01 0.08
C ALA A 40 6.69 12.26 0.94
N ARG A 41 7.73 12.97 1.41
CA ARG A 41 7.60 14.18 2.23
C ARG A 41 7.00 15.31 1.40
N ARG A 42 6.02 16.01 1.97
CA ARG A 42 5.46 17.23 1.39
C ARG A 42 6.49 18.35 1.39
N VAL A 43 6.55 19.10 0.29
CA VAL A 43 7.35 20.33 0.16
C VAL A 43 6.37 21.49 0.01
N ASP A 44 6.51 22.52 0.84
CA ASP A 44 5.60 23.67 0.91
C ASP A 44 4.10 23.27 0.99
N GLY A 45 3.80 22.20 1.74
CA GLY A 45 2.46 21.61 1.90
C GLY A 45 1.98 20.72 0.75
N HIS A 46 2.65 20.74 -0.41
CA HIS A 46 2.25 20.02 -1.61
C HIS A 46 2.78 18.59 -1.64
N GLN A 47 2.01 17.67 -2.22
CA GLN A 47 2.49 16.34 -2.56
C GLN A 47 3.50 16.44 -3.71
N PRO A 48 4.57 15.62 -3.72
CA PRO A 48 5.43 15.52 -4.89
C PRO A 48 4.65 15.05 -6.14
N PRO A 49 4.92 15.62 -7.32
CA PRO A 49 4.22 15.29 -8.56
C PRO A 49 4.63 13.91 -9.09
N CYS A 50 3.79 13.34 -9.97
CA CYS A 50 4.15 12.15 -10.74
C CYS A 50 5.30 12.49 -11.70
N THR A 51 6.38 11.70 -11.64
CA THR A 51 7.62 11.95 -12.39
C THR A 51 7.43 11.96 -13.92
N ASP A 52 6.43 11.24 -14.43
CA ASP A 52 6.21 11.06 -15.87
C ASP A 52 5.20 12.02 -16.50
N CYS A 53 4.38 12.71 -15.70
CA CYS A 53 3.28 13.52 -16.23
C CYS A 53 2.80 14.70 -15.36
N ASP A 54 3.59 15.11 -14.38
CA ASP A 54 3.36 16.28 -13.51
C ASP A 54 2.01 16.33 -12.77
N ALA A 55 1.28 15.20 -12.70
CA ALA A 55 0.04 15.11 -11.93
C ALA A 55 0.35 15.40 -10.46
N ILE A 56 -0.40 16.32 -9.83
CA ILE A 56 -0.19 16.79 -8.45
C ILE A 56 -1.16 16.19 -7.42
N ARG A 57 -1.96 15.19 -7.81
CA ARG A 57 -2.96 14.52 -6.97
C ARG A 57 -2.99 13.03 -7.26
N GLU A 58 -3.44 12.26 -6.26
CA GLU A 58 -3.53 10.81 -6.32
C GLU A 58 -2.19 10.15 -6.68
N ASN A 59 -1.09 10.72 -6.21
CA ASN A 59 0.23 10.14 -6.39
C ASN A 59 0.53 9.08 -5.33
N TRP A 60 1.32 8.11 -5.75
CA TRP A 60 1.82 7.01 -4.96
C TRP A 60 3.34 7.04 -5.01
N VAL A 61 3.99 6.53 -3.96
CA VAL A 61 5.45 6.36 -3.90
C VAL A 61 5.79 4.88 -3.74
N CYS A 62 6.81 4.41 -4.46
CA CYS A 62 7.33 3.05 -4.32
C CYS A 62 8.06 2.89 -2.98
N LEU A 63 7.72 1.84 -2.22
CA LEU A 63 8.35 1.53 -0.93
C LEU A 63 9.54 0.55 -1.02
N GLU A 64 9.82 -0.03 -2.19
CA GLU A 64 11.02 -0.86 -2.37
C GLU A 64 12.32 -0.08 -2.09
N PRO A 65 13.29 -0.67 -1.37
CA PRO A 65 14.56 -0.02 -1.05
C PRO A 65 15.29 0.53 -2.27
N ASN A 66 15.78 1.77 -2.15
CA ASN A 66 16.51 2.50 -3.20
C ASN A 66 15.70 2.88 -4.44
N CYS A 67 14.38 2.67 -4.48
CA CYS A 67 13.55 3.03 -5.62
C CYS A 67 12.99 4.47 -5.55
N SER A 68 12.22 4.79 -4.52
CA SER A 68 11.65 6.14 -4.27
C SER A 68 10.81 6.75 -5.41
N GLN A 69 10.47 6.01 -6.47
CA GLN A 69 9.68 6.47 -7.63
C GLN A 69 8.32 7.05 -7.19
N VAL A 70 7.91 8.17 -7.80
CA VAL A 70 6.57 8.76 -7.60
C VAL A 70 5.75 8.65 -8.89
N GLY A 71 4.57 8.04 -8.80
CA GLY A 71 3.72 7.72 -9.94
C GLY A 71 2.24 7.98 -9.64
N CYS A 72 1.50 8.46 -10.64
CA CYS A 72 0.07 8.75 -10.50
C CYS A 72 -0.78 7.47 -10.45
N SER A 73 -1.97 7.58 -9.84
CA SER A 73 -2.91 6.48 -9.60
C SER A 73 -3.45 5.83 -10.88
N ARG A 74 -4.21 4.73 -10.67
CA ARG A 74 -5.02 4.09 -11.71
C ARG A 74 -6.18 4.92 -12.26
N TYR A 75 -6.59 5.98 -11.56
CA TYR A 75 -7.61 6.94 -11.99
C TYR A 75 -7.00 8.14 -12.73
N GLN A 76 -5.68 8.29 -12.67
CA GLN A 76 -4.87 9.16 -13.53
C GLN A 76 -4.30 8.34 -14.70
N GLN A 77 -3.02 8.55 -15.05
CA GLN A 77 -2.34 7.90 -16.19
C GLN A 77 -1.66 6.57 -15.84
N LYS A 78 -1.92 5.97 -14.66
CA LYS A 78 -1.42 4.63 -14.25
C LYS A 78 0.11 4.50 -14.15
N HIS A 79 0.86 5.59 -14.00
CA HIS A 79 2.32 5.51 -13.97
C HIS A 79 2.89 4.67 -12.81
N MET A 80 2.23 4.61 -11.64
CA MET A 80 2.67 3.67 -10.59
C MET A 80 2.42 2.18 -10.94
N LEU A 81 1.39 1.88 -11.74
CA LEU A 81 1.17 0.53 -12.26
C LEU A 81 2.20 0.18 -13.34
N ALA A 82 2.52 1.12 -14.24
CA ALA A 82 3.58 0.94 -15.23
C ALA A 82 4.96 0.72 -14.56
N HIS A 83 5.25 1.47 -13.49
CA HIS A 83 6.44 1.27 -12.67
C HIS A 83 6.52 -0.17 -12.11
N HIS A 84 5.44 -0.65 -11.46
CA HIS A 84 5.35 -2.03 -10.99
C HIS A 84 5.60 -3.05 -12.12
N GLN A 85 4.95 -2.88 -13.27
CA GLN A 85 5.08 -3.79 -14.42
C GLN A 85 6.51 -3.83 -14.99
N ASN A 86 7.24 -2.71 -14.94
CA ASN A 86 8.59 -2.60 -15.49
C ASN A 86 9.68 -3.10 -14.51
N THR A 87 9.43 -3.06 -13.20
CA THR A 87 10.45 -3.30 -12.16
C THR A 87 10.18 -4.53 -11.29
N GLY A 88 8.93 -5.02 -11.25
CA GLY A 88 8.47 -6.01 -10.29
C GLY A 88 8.27 -5.47 -8.87
N HIS A 89 8.45 -4.16 -8.64
CA HIS A 89 8.29 -3.54 -7.32
C HIS A 89 6.81 -3.61 -6.91
N ASN A 90 6.52 -4.23 -5.77
CA ASN A 90 5.14 -4.61 -5.43
C ASN A 90 4.44 -3.63 -4.50
N ILE A 91 5.19 -3.03 -3.57
CA ILE A 91 4.63 -2.25 -2.47
C ILE A 91 4.72 -0.75 -2.77
N CYS A 92 3.58 -0.06 -2.70
CA CYS A 92 3.51 1.40 -2.82
C CYS A 92 2.61 2.03 -1.75
N LEU A 93 2.91 3.28 -1.41
CA LEU A 93 2.19 4.10 -0.44
C LEU A 93 1.46 5.23 -1.17
N SER A 94 0.18 5.43 -0.87
CA SER A 94 -0.61 6.57 -1.31
C SER A 94 -0.20 7.84 -0.56
N LEU A 95 0.13 8.90 -1.28
CA LEU A 95 0.46 10.21 -0.69
C LEU A 95 -0.79 11.00 -0.27
N SER A 96 -1.98 10.48 -0.58
CA SER A 96 -3.27 11.17 -0.36
C SER A 96 -3.97 10.76 0.93
N ASP A 97 -3.92 9.47 1.27
CA ASP A 97 -4.60 8.87 2.43
C ASP A 97 -3.69 7.94 3.24
N HIS A 98 -2.40 7.85 2.90
CA HIS A 98 -1.40 7.00 3.55
C HIS A 98 -1.71 5.49 3.51
N SER A 99 -2.65 5.06 2.65
CA SER A 99 -2.91 3.64 2.42
C SER A 99 -1.74 2.97 1.69
N VAL A 100 -1.39 1.74 2.08
CA VAL A 100 -0.38 0.92 1.41
C VAL A 100 -1.08 -0.11 0.53
N TYR A 101 -0.60 -0.28 -0.71
CA TYR A 101 -1.12 -1.22 -1.68
C TYR A 101 -0.01 -2.16 -2.17
N CYS A 102 -0.38 -3.43 -2.39
CA CYS A 102 0.50 -4.42 -2.98
C CYS A 102 -0.06 -4.88 -4.33
N TYR A 103 0.65 -4.57 -5.42
CA TYR A 103 0.26 -5.00 -6.76
C TYR A 103 0.24 -6.53 -6.90
N GLY A 104 1.28 -7.25 -6.45
CA GLY A 104 1.33 -8.71 -6.52
C GLY A 104 0.30 -9.46 -5.64
N CYS A 105 -0.43 -8.77 -4.76
CA CYS A 105 -1.55 -9.34 -3.99
C CYS A 105 -2.90 -8.71 -4.37
N GLU A 106 -2.91 -7.78 -5.32
CA GLU A 106 -4.03 -6.94 -5.75
C GLU A 106 -4.84 -6.29 -4.61
N SER A 107 -4.21 -6.06 -3.44
CA SER A 107 -4.89 -5.71 -2.20
C SER A 107 -4.18 -4.61 -1.42
N TYR A 108 -4.97 -3.88 -0.62
CA TYR A 108 -4.44 -3.00 0.42
C TYR A 108 -3.80 -3.84 1.52
N ILE A 109 -2.72 -3.31 2.09
CA ILE A 109 -1.97 -3.95 3.17
C ILE A 109 -2.03 -3.05 4.40
N ASP A 110 -2.49 -3.61 5.51
CA ASP A 110 -2.32 -3.07 6.86
C ASP A 110 -1.65 -4.18 7.65
N SER A 111 -0.41 -3.99 8.11
CA SER A 111 0.40 -5.08 8.66
C SER A 111 1.28 -4.55 9.79
N PRO A 112 1.58 -5.35 10.85
CA PRO A 112 2.47 -4.93 11.93
C PRO A 112 3.86 -4.44 11.46
N LYS A 113 4.32 -4.89 10.29
CA LYS A 113 5.57 -4.41 9.65
C LYS A 113 5.54 -2.92 9.24
N LEU A 114 4.35 -2.33 9.09
CA LEU A 114 4.14 -0.93 8.68
C LEU A 114 4.00 0.05 9.85
N VAL A 115 4.01 -0.42 11.11
CA VAL A 115 3.82 0.43 12.30
C VAL A 115 4.81 1.60 12.35
N GLU A 116 6.08 1.35 12.01
CA GLU A 116 7.13 2.36 12.02
C GLU A 116 6.98 3.39 10.88
N LEU A 117 6.55 2.96 9.69
CA LEU A 117 6.18 3.86 8.60
C LEU A 117 4.99 4.75 8.98
N ASN A 118 3.96 4.16 9.58
CA ASN A 118 2.76 4.87 10.03
C ASN A 118 3.10 5.92 11.10
N ARG A 119 4.01 5.61 12.03
CA ARG A 119 4.53 6.58 13.01
C ARG A 119 5.19 7.78 12.33
N GLN A 120 6.09 7.53 11.38
CA GLN A 120 6.77 8.59 10.61
C GLN A 120 5.80 9.46 9.80
N LEU A 121 4.72 8.87 9.27
CA LEU A 121 3.69 9.58 8.52
C LEU A 121 2.85 10.51 9.40
N VAL A 122 2.51 10.09 10.62
CA VAL A 122 1.85 10.96 11.62
C VAL A 122 2.78 12.11 12.01
N GLU A 123 4.06 11.83 12.27
CA GLU A 123 5.06 12.85 12.64
C GLU A 123 5.35 13.84 11.51
N ALA A 124 5.30 13.41 10.25
CA ALA A 124 5.45 14.29 9.09
C ALA A 124 4.20 15.12 8.75
N SER A 125 3.09 14.90 9.46
CA SER A 125 1.81 15.59 9.27
C SER A 125 1.48 16.63 10.35
N ASN A 126 2.35 16.77 11.36
CA ASN A 126 2.27 17.76 12.46
C ASN A 126 3.34 18.85 12.30
#